data_AF-A0A927NVR9-F1
#
_entry.id   AF-A0A927NVR9-F1
#
_cell.length_a   1.000
_cell.length_b   1.000
_cell.length_c   1.000
_cell.angle_alpha   90.00
_cell.angle_beta   90.00
_cell.angle_gamma   90.00
#
_symmetry.space_group_name_H-M   'P 1'
#
loop_
_entity.id
_entity.type
_entity.pdbx_description
1 polymer ?
#
loop_
_entity_poly.entity_id
_entity_poly.type
_entity_poly.pdbx_seq_one_letter_code
_entity_poly.pdbx_strand_id
1 'polypeptide(L)'
;MENCVKAILYTYPKLHIIEKDYEEHIQNRAILSYRYKGSVESLTEYLAQEVIRRHRLAELKKTLDKLFQKLSEEERLLLQLRYFGKIRRAKNGEKESFSEVTKSLKQELVEELKWSERSYYRKQNRLLKKLVAEFNRIGLNKESFENEWLDYEFVRAVYRFLERKRKSLNV
;
A
#
# COMPACT_ATOMS: atom_id res chain seq x y z
N MET A 1 -12.29 1.48 9.09
CA MET A 1 -10.92 1.94 9.38
C MET A 1 -9.86 0.86 9.22
N GLU A 2 -9.88 -0.25 9.95
CA GLU A 2 -8.78 -1.23 9.85
C GLU A 2 -8.50 -1.74 8.43
N ASN A 3 -9.53 -2.03 7.65
CA ASN A 3 -9.37 -2.48 6.27
C ASN A 3 -8.83 -1.39 5.33
N CYS A 4 -9.18 -0.13 5.57
CA CYS A 4 -8.63 1.03 4.86
C CYS A 4 -7.12 1.13 5.10
N VAL A 5 -6.70 1.09 6.37
CA VAL A 5 -5.28 1.13 6.76
C VAL A 5 -4.53 -0.07 6.17
N LYS A 6 -5.08 -1.28 6.28
CA LYS A 6 -4.49 -2.47 5.66
C LYS A 6 -4.33 -2.30 4.15
N ALA A 7 -5.31 -1.74 3.45
CA ALA A 7 -5.23 -1.52 2.00
C ALA A 7 -4.09 -0.56 1.64
N ILE A 8 -3.91 0.53 2.38
CA ILE A 8 -2.77 1.44 2.20
C ILE A 8 -1.45 0.72 2.50
N LEU A 9 -1.36 -0.04 3.60
CA LEU A 9 -0.13 -0.76 3.95
C LEU A 9 0.28 -1.81 2.91
N TYR A 10 -0.68 -2.50 2.29
CA TYR A 10 -0.41 -3.47 1.22
C TYR A 10 -0.02 -2.80 -0.11
N THR A 11 -0.47 -1.58 -0.36
CA THR A 11 -0.15 -0.84 -1.59
C THR A 11 1.14 -0.03 -1.47
N TYR A 12 1.50 0.39 -0.24
CA TYR A 12 2.67 1.20 0.07
C TYR A 12 3.98 0.79 -0.65
N PRO A 13 4.42 -0.49 -0.64
CA PRO A 13 5.69 -0.89 -1.27
C PRO A 13 5.73 -0.58 -2.77
N LYS A 14 4.57 -0.60 -3.43
CA LYS A 14 4.43 -0.42 -4.87
C LYS A 14 4.10 1.02 -5.26
N LEU A 15 3.85 1.92 -4.30
CA LEU A 15 3.47 3.31 -4.59
C LEU A 15 4.47 4.02 -5.49
N HIS A 16 5.78 3.77 -5.30
CA HIS A 16 6.82 4.40 -6.12
C HIS A 16 6.80 3.94 -7.59
N ILE A 17 6.47 2.66 -7.84
CA ILE A 17 6.36 2.13 -9.21
C ILE A 17 5.11 2.73 -9.85
N ILE A 18 4.00 2.72 -9.13
CA ILE A 18 2.73 3.27 -9.61
C ILE A 18 2.87 4.76 -9.91
N GLU A 19 3.49 5.53 -9.02
CA GLU A 19 3.76 6.95 -9.25
C GLU A 19 4.53 7.19 -10.56
N LYS A 20 5.54 6.36 -10.84
CA LYS A 20 6.34 6.41 -12.06
C LYS A 20 5.50 6.02 -13.29
N ASP A 21 4.67 4.98 -13.20
CA ASP A 21 3.78 4.56 -14.28
C ASP A 21 2.79 5.69 -14.66
N TYR A 22 2.27 6.41 -13.66
CA TYR A 22 1.43 7.60 -13.88
C TYR A 22 2.22 8.71 -14.59
N GLU A 23 3.47 8.96 -14.20
CA GLU A 23 4.32 9.95 -14.86
C GLU A 23 4.56 9.61 -16.34
N GLU A 24 4.94 8.36 -16.63
CA GLU A 24 5.14 7.89 -18.00
C GLU A 24 3.84 7.97 -18.82
N HIS A 25 2.70 7.60 -18.24
CA HIS A 25 1.39 7.71 -18.89
C HIS A 25 1.02 9.16 -19.23
N ILE A 26 1.21 10.09 -18.29
CA ILE A 26 0.96 11.53 -18.51
C ILE A 26 1.86 12.06 -19.64
N GLN A 27 3.15 11.74 -19.61
CA GLN A 27 4.11 12.17 -20.63
C GLN A 27 3.74 11.62 -22.01
N ASN A 28 3.45 10.32 -22.10
CA ASN A 28 3.05 9.68 -23.35
C ASN A 28 1.77 10.29 -23.92
N ARG A 29 0.79 10.56 -23.07
CA ARG A 29 -0.46 11.23 -23.48
C ARG A 29 -0.24 12.67 -23.91
N ALA A 30 0.62 13.42 -23.24
CA ALA A 30 0.99 14.77 -23.63
C ALA A 30 1.74 14.81 -24.97
N ILE A 31 2.69 13.91 -25.20
CA ILE A 31 3.45 13.82 -26.47
C ILE A 31 2.51 13.45 -27.63
N LEU A 32 1.56 12.54 -27.41
CA LEU A 32 0.61 12.10 -28.43
C LEU A 32 -0.63 13.02 -28.57
N SER A 33 -0.66 14.15 -27.85
CA SER A 33 -1.80 15.08 -27.82
C SER A 33 -2.17 15.63 -29.20
N TYR A 34 -1.20 15.80 -30.11
CA TYR A 34 -1.44 16.27 -31.48
C TYR A 34 -2.32 15.34 -32.32
N ARG A 35 -2.45 14.06 -31.94
CA ARG A 35 -3.34 13.09 -32.61
C ARG A 35 -4.71 12.98 -31.95
N TYR A 36 -4.98 13.78 -30.92
CA TYR A 36 -6.23 13.72 -30.19
C TYR A 36 -7.38 14.25 -31.04
N LYS A 37 -8.44 13.45 -31.18
CA LYS A 37 -9.59 13.77 -32.03
C LYS A 37 -10.71 14.54 -31.29
N GLY A 38 -10.56 14.76 -29.99
CA GLY A 38 -11.54 15.48 -29.16
C GLY A 38 -11.13 16.94 -28.91
N SER A 39 -11.81 17.59 -27.96
CA SER A 39 -11.51 18.98 -27.59
C SER A 39 -10.20 19.08 -26.81
N VAL A 40 -9.45 20.17 -27.02
CA VAL A 40 -8.19 20.42 -26.29
C VAL A 40 -8.48 20.61 -24.79
N GLU A 41 -9.62 21.22 -24.47
CA GLU A 41 -10.10 21.44 -23.11
C GLU A 41 -10.28 20.12 -22.35
N SER A 42 -10.93 19.11 -22.97
CA SER A 42 -11.11 17.81 -22.31
C SER A 42 -9.80 17.08 -22.08
N LEU A 43 -8.86 17.15 -23.04
CA LEU A 43 -7.55 16.53 -22.90
C LEU A 43 -6.71 17.21 -21.81
N THR A 44 -6.74 18.54 -21.75
CA THR A 44 -6.00 19.31 -20.75
C THR A 44 -6.57 19.10 -19.36
N GLU A 45 -7.90 19.06 -19.19
CA GLU A 45 -8.54 18.72 -17.92
C GLU A 45 -8.15 17.31 -17.45
N TYR A 46 -8.20 16.32 -18.36
CA TYR A 46 -7.76 14.96 -18.05
C TYR A 46 -6.31 14.91 -17.57
N LEU A 47 -5.38 15.53 -18.31
CA LEU A 47 -3.96 15.56 -17.94
C LEU A 47 -3.74 16.26 -16.58
N ALA A 48 -4.46 17.34 -16.31
CA ALA A 48 -4.40 18.02 -15.03
C ALA A 48 -4.87 17.12 -13.87
N GLN A 49 -5.97 16.38 -14.05
CA GLN A 49 -6.46 15.41 -13.06
C GLN A 49 -5.44 14.29 -12.81
N GLU A 50 -4.81 13.76 -13.85
CA GLU A 50 -3.76 12.73 -13.72
C GLU A 50 -2.52 13.26 -12.96
N VAL A 51 -2.10 14.50 -13.21
CA VAL A 51 -1.02 15.15 -12.47
C VAL A 51 -1.36 15.28 -10.99
N ILE A 52 -2.60 15.70 -10.66
CA ILE A 52 -3.07 15.80 -9.28
C ILE A 52 -3.08 14.41 -8.61
N ARG A 53 -3.56 13.37 -9.30
CA ARG A 53 -3.54 11.99 -8.80
C ARG A 53 -2.12 11.54 -8.47
N ARG A 54 -1.18 11.72 -9.39
CA ARG A 54 0.24 11.39 -9.17
C ARG A 54 0.82 12.13 -7.96
N HIS A 55 0.55 13.44 -7.85
CA HIS A 55 1.04 14.24 -6.72
C HIS A 55 0.53 13.72 -5.38
N ARG A 56 -0.75 13.32 -5.31
CA ARG A 56 -1.33 12.72 -4.09
C ARG A 56 -0.64 11.43 -3.70
N LEU A 57 -0.30 10.57 -4.66
CA LEU A 57 0.46 9.33 -4.38
C LEU A 57 1.83 9.64 -3.78
N ALA A 58 2.53 10.63 -4.32
CA ALA A 58 3.83 11.07 -3.83
C ALA A 58 3.74 11.62 -2.38
N GLU A 59 2.76 12.46 -2.11
CA GLU A 59 2.53 13.03 -0.77
C GLU A 59 2.10 11.97 0.25
N LEU A 60 1.26 11.01 -0.14
CA LEU A 60 0.93 9.86 0.70
C LEU A 60 2.19 9.09 1.07
N LYS A 61 3.03 8.75 0.09
CA LYS A 61 4.29 8.03 0.34
C LYS A 61 5.19 8.80 1.32
N LYS A 62 5.43 10.09 1.08
CA LYS A 62 6.23 10.93 2.00
C LYS A 62 5.66 10.94 3.42
N THR A 63 4.34 11.02 3.54
CA THR A 63 3.65 11.03 4.84
C THR A 63 3.82 9.70 5.56
N LEU A 64 3.67 8.59 4.84
CA LEU A 64 3.89 7.24 5.37
C LEU A 64 5.35 7.00 5.75
N ASP A 65 6.30 7.47 4.95
CA ASP A 65 7.74 7.38 5.25
C ASP A 65 8.05 8.06 6.58
N LYS A 66 7.56 9.29 6.78
CA LYS A 66 7.70 10.03 8.05
C LYS A 66 7.04 9.32 9.22
N LEU A 67 5.88 8.69 9.00
CA LEU A 67 5.17 7.92 10.03
C LEU A 67 5.99 6.68 10.42
N PHE A 68 6.50 5.93 9.44
CA PHE A 68 7.30 4.72 9.68
C PHE A 68 8.65 5.03 10.30
N GLN A 69 9.25 6.18 10.02
CA GLN A 69 10.45 6.67 10.72
C GLN A 69 10.22 6.89 12.23
N LYS A 70 8.99 7.12 12.69
CA LYS A 70 8.69 7.27 14.13
C LYS A 70 8.42 5.93 14.84
N LEU A 71 8.24 4.85 14.08
CA LEU A 71 8.03 3.52 14.65
C LEU A 71 9.33 2.94 15.19
N SER A 72 9.22 2.10 16.21
CA SER A 72 10.37 1.35 16.73
C SER A 72 10.86 0.33 15.69
N GLU A 73 12.09 -0.14 15.86
CA GLU A 73 12.65 -1.19 14.99
C GLU A 73 11.76 -2.43 14.96
N GLU A 74 11.25 -2.84 16.12
CA GLU A 74 10.31 -3.95 16.27
C GLU A 74 9.03 -3.75 15.44
N GLU A 75 8.43 -2.57 15.52
CA GLU A 75 7.19 -2.23 14.81
C GLU A 75 7.42 -2.18 13.29
N ARG A 76 8.54 -1.62 12.85
CA ARG A 76 8.92 -1.61 11.42
C ARG A 76 9.12 -3.02 10.90
N LEU A 77 9.70 -3.91 11.70
CA LEU A 77 9.89 -5.31 11.35
C LEU A 77 8.55 -6.05 11.18
N LEU A 78 7.61 -5.83 12.09
CA LEU A 78 6.25 -6.36 11.98
C LEU A 78 5.54 -5.89 10.70
N LEU A 79 5.74 -4.63 10.30
CA LEU A 79 5.23 -4.12 9.01
C LEU A 79 5.86 -4.82 7.81
N GLN A 80 7.19 -4.97 7.83
CA GLN A 80 7.92 -5.63 6.76
C GLN A 80 7.46 -7.08 6.56
N LEU A 81 7.29 -7.81 7.67
CA LEU A 81 6.85 -9.21 7.66
C LEU A 81 5.42 -9.39 7.15
N ARG A 82 4.50 -8.49 7.53
CA ARG A 82 3.07 -8.68 7.26
C ARG A 82 2.60 -8.05 5.95
N TYR A 83 3.09 -6.86 5.64
CA TYR A 83 2.52 -6.01 4.59
C TYR A 83 3.49 -5.74 3.46
N PHE A 84 4.77 -5.47 3.76
CA PHE A 84 5.69 -4.99 2.74
C PHE A 84 6.35 -6.09 1.92
N GLY A 85 6.29 -7.34 2.39
CA GLY A 85 6.69 -8.50 1.61
C GLY A 85 8.01 -8.27 0.90
N LYS A 86 9.13 -8.24 1.63
CA LYS A 86 10.43 -8.42 0.98
C LYS A 86 10.46 -9.82 0.40
N ILE A 87 10.01 -9.95 -0.84
CA ILE A 87 10.29 -11.09 -1.70
C ILE A 87 11.80 -11.03 -1.93
N ARG A 88 12.57 -11.85 -1.21
CA ARG A 88 13.89 -12.22 -1.72
C ARG A 88 13.63 -12.94 -3.03
N ARG A 89 14.28 -12.51 -4.12
CA ARG A 89 14.45 -13.38 -5.28
C ARG A 89 15.18 -14.61 -4.74
N ALA A 90 14.61 -15.80 -4.90
CA ALA A 90 15.37 -17.02 -4.72
C ALA A 90 16.63 -16.89 -5.61
N LYS A 91 17.79 -17.39 -5.12
CA LYS A 91 19.07 -17.34 -5.85
C LYS A 91 18.99 -17.91 -7.28
N ASN A 92 17.89 -18.58 -7.62
CA ASN A 92 17.68 -19.33 -8.86
C ASN A 92 16.61 -18.71 -9.80
N GLY A 93 16.08 -17.52 -9.51
CA GLY A 93 15.17 -16.81 -10.43
C GLY A 93 13.69 -17.23 -10.38
N GLU A 94 13.30 -18.17 -9.52
CA GLU A 94 11.91 -18.52 -9.30
C GLU A 94 11.20 -17.53 -8.37
N LYS A 95 9.97 -17.16 -8.74
CA LYS A 95 9.08 -16.32 -7.92
C LYS A 95 8.48 -17.21 -6.82
N GLU A 96 9.13 -17.28 -5.68
CA GLU A 96 8.53 -17.90 -4.50
C GLU A 96 7.21 -17.18 -4.14
N SER A 97 6.17 -17.97 -3.89
CA SER A 97 4.88 -17.44 -3.44
C SER A 97 5.08 -16.67 -2.15
N PHE A 98 4.35 -15.55 -1.97
CA PHE A 98 4.38 -14.73 -0.75
C PHE A 98 4.21 -15.56 0.54
N SER A 99 3.56 -16.73 0.47
CA SER A 99 3.38 -17.66 1.59
C SER A 99 4.64 -18.44 1.99
N GLU A 100 5.56 -18.69 1.06
CA GLU A 100 6.78 -19.47 1.26
C GLU A 100 7.91 -18.58 1.77
N VAL A 101 8.07 -17.38 1.19
CA VAL A 101 9.00 -16.35 1.67
C VAL A 101 8.66 -15.91 3.10
N THR A 102 7.36 -15.82 3.42
CA THR A 102 6.94 -15.53 4.80
C THR A 102 7.09 -16.72 5.74
N LYS A 103 7.19 -17.97 5.27
CA LYS A 103 7.53 -19.11 6.13
C LYS A 103 9.03 -19.16 6.44
N SER A 104 9.88 -18.97 5.43
CA SER A 104 11.34 -18.97 5.59
C SER A 104 11.84 -17.77 6.40
N LEU A 105 11.34 -16.54 6.12
CA LEU A 105 11.64 -15.37 6.94
C LEU A 105 11.03 -15.46 8.34
N LYS A 106 9.86 -16.09 8.51
CA LYS A 106 9.33 -16.35 9.86
C LYS A 106 10.21 -17.33 10.61
N GLN A 107 10.77 -18.37 9.99
CA GLN A 107 11.64 -19.31 10.70
C GLN A 107 12.93 -18.64 11.19
N GLU A 108 13.68 -17.94 10.33
CA GLU A 108 14.92 -17.25 10.74
C GLU A 108 14.66 -16.14 11.78
N LEU A 109 13.62 -15.31 11.61
CA LEU A 109 13.32 -14.22 12.55
C LEU A 109 12.58 -14.65 13.80
N VAL A 110 11.78 -15.72 13.78
CA VAL A 110 11.16 -16.28 15.00
C VAL A 110 12.22 -16.97 15.86
N GLU A 111 13.25 -17.56 15.24
CA GLU A 111 14.42 -18.08 15.96
C GLU A 111 15.24 -16.96 16.63
N GLU A 112 15.48 -15.83 15.94
CA GLU A 112 16.15 -14.66 16.52
C GLU A 112 15.30 -13.94 17.59
N LEU A 113 13.99 -13.79 17.38
CA LEU A 113 13.09 -13.03 18.28
C LEU A 113 12.46 -13.86 19.39
N LYS A 114 12.55 -15.21 19.32
CA LYS A 114 11.98 -16.18 20.28
C LYS A 114 10.51 -15.93 20.62
N TRP A 115 9.69 -15.49 19.67
CA TRP A 115 8.26 -15.22 19.92
C TRP A 115 7.38 -16.43 19.60
N SER A 116 6.41 -16.70 20.47
CA SER A 116 5.30 -17.58 20.11
C SER A 116 4.39 -16.94 19.06
N GLU A 117 3.71 -17.76 18.25
CA GLU A 117 2.74 -17.30 17.26
C GLU A 117 1.66 -16.41 17.88
N ARG A 118 1.20 -16.74 19.10
CA ARG A 118 0.25 -15.92 19.87
C ARG A 118 0.81 -14.55 20.22
N SER A 119 2.08 -14.46 20.57
CA SER A 119 2.77 -13.18 20.86
C SER A 119 2.85 -12.32 19.61
N TYR A 120 3.23 -12.92 18.47
CA TYR A 120 3.28 -12.25 17.17
C TYR A 120 1.94 -11.60 16.81
N TYR A 121 0.83 -12.35 16.80
CA TYR A 121 -0.47 -11.79 16.42
C TYR A 121 -0.96 -10.72 17.40
N ARG A 122 -0.65 -10.84 18.70
CA ARG A 122 -0.96 -9.80 19.68
C ARG A 122 -0.21 -8.49 19.38
N LYS A 123 1.09 -8.58 19.11
CA LYS A 123 1.93 -7.43 18.75
C LYS A 123 1.47 -6.81 17.43
N GLN A 124 1.16 -7.64 16.42
CA GLN A 124 0.62 -7.19 15.14
C GLN A 124 -0.70 -6.42 15.31
N ASN A 125 -1.62 -6.91 16.15
CA ASN A 125 -2.89 -6.25 16.41
C ASN A 125 -2.72 -4.94 17.17
N ARG A 126 -1.80 -4.87 18.14
CA ARG A 126 -1.46 -3.62 18.84
C ARG A 126 -0.91 -2.58 17.87
N LEU A 127 0.03 -2.98 17.01
CA LEU A 127 0.59 -2.11 15.99
C LEU A 127 -0.49 -1.62 15.01
N LEU A 128 -1.37 -2.51 14.54
CA LEU A 128 -2.47 -2.11 13.66
C LEU A 128 -3.37 -1.04 14.30
N LYS A 129 -3.73 -1.21 15.58
CA LYS A 129 -4.53 -0.21 16.32
C LYS A 129 -3.81 1.13 16.44
N LYS A 130 -2.50 1.10 16.74
CA LYS A 130 -1.64 2.30 16.77
C LYS A 130 -1.65 3.01 15.41
N LEU A 131 -1.46 2.26 14.32
CA LEU A 131 -1.48 2.81 12.96
C LEU A 131 -2.84 3.37 12.57
N VAL A 132 -3.94 2.75 12.98
CA VAL A 132 -5.28 3.32 12.77
C VAL A 132 -5.42 4.67 13.45
N ALA A 133 -4.93 4.82 14.68
CA ALA A 133 -4.94 6.11 15.39
C ALA A 133 -4.06 7.15 14.68
N GLU A 134 -2.85 6.78 14.27
CA GLU A 134 -1.95 7.68 13.55
C GLU A 134 -2.50 8.10 12.18
N PHE A 135 -3.11 7.18 11.44
CA PHE A 135 -3.73 7.47 10.15
C PHE A 135 -4.90 8.45 10.31
N ASN A 136 -5.76 8.26 11.31
CA ASN A 136 -6.80 9.23 11.62
C ASN A 136 -6.22 10.62 11.96
N ARG A 137 -5.12 10.67 12.71
CA ARG A 137 -4.46 11.92 13.08
C ARG A 137 -3.92 12.71 11.89
N ILE A 138 -3.45 12.01 10.85
CA ILE A 138 -2.99 12.64 9.60
C ILE A 138 -4.12 12.86 8.58
N GLY A 139 -5.38 12.67 8.98
CA GLY A 139 -6.55 12.90 8.12
C GLY A 139 -6.93 11.74 7.20
N LEU A 140 -6.26 10.58 7.30
CA LEU A 140 -6.66 9.33 6.62
C LEU A 140 -7.73 8.61 7.45
N ASN A 141 -8.95 9.15 7.41
CA ASN A 141 -10.14 8.54 7.99
C ASN A 141 -10.91 7.75 6.91
N LYS A 142 -12.08 7.20 7.26
CA LYS A 142 -12.84 6.33 6.36
C LYS A 142 -13.36 7.09 5.15
N GLU A 143 -13.87 8.29 5.40
CA GLU A 143 -14.49 9.14 4.40
C GLU A 143 -13.44 9.67 3.41
N SER A 144 -12.31 10.18 3.90
CA SER A 144 -11.21 10.59 3.03
C SER A 144 -10.63 9.39 2.27
N PHE A 145 -10.57 8.20 2.88
CA PHE A 145 -10.20 6.97 2.16
C PHE A 145 -11.15 6.65 1.00
N GLU A 146 -12.46 6.70 1.24
CA GLU A 146 -13.47 6.38 0.23
C GLU A 146 -13.48 7.39 -0.91
N ASN A 147 -13.31 8.68 -0.61
CA ASN A 147 -13.34 9.75 -1.61
C ASN A 147 -12.04 9.87 -2.40
N GLU A 148 -10.88 9.72 -1.74
CA GLU A 148 -9.59 10.02 -2.37
C GLU A 148 -8.88 8.78 -2.89
N TRP A 149 -9.06 7.62 -2.23
CA TRP A 149 -8.22 6.45 -2.44
C TRP A 149 -8.92 5.31 -3.16
N LEU A 150 -10.25 5.19 -3.07
CA LEU A 150 -10.99 4.18 -3.84
C LEU A 150 -11.11 4.50 -5.33
N ASP A 151 -10.77 5.71 -5.76
CA ASP A 151 -10.68 6.05 -7.18
C ASP A 151 -9.55 5.27 -7.87
N TYR A 152 -8.48 4.95 -7.14
CA TYR A 152 -7.39 4.12 -7.62
C TYR A 152 -7.80 2.63 -7.65
N GLU A 153 -7.89 2.04 -8.83
CA GLU A 153 -8.36 0.65 -8.99
C GLU A 153 -7.51 -0.36 -8.22
N PHE A 154 -6.19 -0.15 -8.10
CA PHE A 154 -5.32 -1.03 -7.32
C PHE A 154 -5.63 -0.98 -5.82
N VAL A 155 -5.92 0.19 -5.25
CA VAL A 155 -6.33 0.34 -3.85
C VAL A 155 -7.70 -0.30 -3.65
N ARG A 156 -8.64 -0.02 -4.55
CA ARG A 156 -9.99 -0.57 -4.53
C ARG A 156 -9.99 -2.10 -4.58
N ALA A 157 -9.16 -2.70 -5.43
CA ALA A 157 -9.04 -4.15 -5.54
C ALA A 157 -8.57 -4.78 -4.22
N VAL A 158 -7.53 -4.21 -3.60
CA VAL A 158 -7.03 -4.67 -2.29
C VAL A 158 -8.09 -4.51 -1.21
N TYR A 159 -8.77 -3.36 -1.16
CA TYR A 159 -9.81 -3.10 -0.17
C TYR A 159 -10.99 -4.09 -0.30
N ARG A 160 -11.47 -4.34 -1.53
CA ARG A 160 -12.54 -5.31 -1.80
C ARG A 160 -12.15 -6.72 -1.38
N PHE A 161 -10.90 -7.12 -1.64
CA PHE A 161 -10.38 -8.42 -1.19
C PHE A 161 -10.41 -8.55 0.34
N LEU A 162 -9.98 -7.51 1.06
CA LEU A 162 -9.99 -7.49 2.53
C LEU A 162 -11.42 -7.53 3.10
N GLU A 163 -12.36 -6.81 2.48
CA GLU A 163 -13.78 -6.83 2.88
C GLU A 163 -14.41 -8.21 2.67
N ARG A 164 -14.17 -8.86 1.53
CA ARG A 164 -14.65 -10.23 1.27
C ARG A 164 -14.13 -11.23 2.29
N LYS A 165 -12.83 -11.18 2.59
CA LYS A 165 -12.19 -12.05 3.57
C LYS A 165 -12.78 -11.87 4.98
N ARG A 166 -13.17 -10.65 5.35
CA ARG A 166 -13.83 -10.40 6.64
C ARG A 166 -15.23 -11.03 6.68
N LYS A 167 -15.99 -10.92 5.59
CA LYS A 167 -17.34 -11.51 5.51
C LYS A 167 -17.30 -13.03 5.59
N SER A 168 -16.34 -13.69 4.95
CA SER A 168 -16.18 -15.15 5.01
C SER A 168 -15.71 -15.69 6.36
N LEU A 169 -15.20 -14.84 7.26
CA LEU A 169 -14.80 -15.22 8.63
C LEU A 169 -15.94 -15.04 9.65
N ASN A 170 -17.04 -14.40 9.24
CA ASN A 170 -18.20 -14.10 10.08
C ASN A 170 -19.44 -14.95 9.68
N VAL A 171 -19.27 -15.90 8.76
CA VAL A 171 -20.23 -16.93 8.36
C VAL A 171 -19.71 -18.25 8.90
#